data_AF-A0A497ZJH4-F1
#
_entry.id   AF-A0A497ZJH4-F1
#
_cell.length_a   1.000
_cell.length_b   1.000
_cell.length_c   1.000
_cell.angle_alpha   90.00
_cell.angle_beta   90.00
_cell.angle_gamma   90.00
#
_symmetry.space_group_name_H-M   'P 1'
#
loop_
_entity.id
_entity.type
_entity.pdbx_description
1 polymer ?
#
loop_
_entity_poly.entity_id
_entity_poly.type
_entity_poly.pdbx_seq_one_letter_code
_entity_poly.pdbx_strand_id
1 'polypeptide(L)'
;MRVLVFLAAVLIAAPQFAAAQQVKAISSPSGVTFNQVKCKTNSAKCMKKAGQHCKGSYQVIDSDSHAGGLLADIMPGPVTWYQLTFLCGKSDGRMPTFAFRGPDVVNPALLIPQSTRVRCNTVGSTTNCYSY
;
A
#
# COMPACT_ATOMS: atom_id res chain seq x y z
N MET A 1 -25.29 -18.29 -62.26
CA MET A 1 -24.72 -18.94 -61.07
C MET A 1 -23.27 -18.49 -60.90
N ARG A 2 -22.98 -17.68 -59.87
CA ARG A 2 -21.76 -17.73 -59.04
C ARG A 2 -21.82 -16.60 -58.02
N VAL A 3 -22.32 -16.98 -56.85
CA VAL A 3 -22.29 -16.23 -55.60
C VAL A 3 -20.83 -16.11 -55.17
N LEU A 4 -20.34 -14.89 -54.94
CA LEU A 4 -19.08 -14.64 -54.24
C LEU A 4 -19.39 -13.78 -53.01
N VAL A 5 -19.68 -14.47 -51.91
CA VAL A 5 -19.71 -13.94 -50.55
C VAL A 5 -18.26 -13.77 -50.12
N PHE A 6 -17.78 -12.54 -50.03
CA PHE A 6 -16.52 -12.25 -49.36
C PHE A 6 -16.80 -11.81 -47.93
N LEU A 7 -16.27 -12.61 -47.00
CA LEU A 7 -16.40 -12.48 -45.56
C LEU A 7 -15.98 -11.09 -45.07
N ALA A 8 -16.85 -10.48 -44.27
CA ALA A 8 -16.51 -9.36 -43.41
C ALA A 8 -15.56 -9.85 -42.29
N ALA A 9 -14.29 -9.49 -42.38
CA ALA A 9 -13.35 -9.65 -41.28
C ALA A 9 -13.66 -8.58 -40.21
N VAL A 10 -14.45 -8.96 -39.21
CA VAL A 10 -14.68 -8.15 -38.02
C VAL A 10 -13.40 -8.16 -37.17
N LEU A 11 -12.57 -7.13 -37.33
CA LEU A 11 -11.49 -6.81 -36.41
C LEU A 11 -12.10 -6.32 -35.09
N ILE A 12 -12.37 -7.25 -34.17
CA ILE A 12 -12.67 -6.90 -32.78
C ILE A 12 -11.34 -6.52 -32.12
N ALA A 13 -10.99 -5.24 -32.17
CA ALA A 13 -9.93 -4.68 -31.36
C ALA A 13 -10.31 -4.87 -29.89
N ALA A 14 -9.63 -5.81 -29.21
CA ALA A 14 -9.79 -6.03 -27.78
C ALA A 14 -9.50 -4.72 -27.02
N PRO A 15 -10.35 -4.32 -26.05
CA PRO A 15 -10.13 -3.11 -25.28
C PRO A 15 -8.80 -3.24 -24.52
N GLN A 16 -7.89 -2.31 -24.76
CA GLN A 16 -6.66 -2.15 -24.00
C GLN A 16 -7.04 -1.86 -22.54
N PHE A 17 -7.01 -2.90 -21.70
CA PHE A 17 -7.18 -2.73 -20.27
C PHE A 17 -5.99 -1.96 -19.71
N ALA A 18 -6.24 -0.67 -19.48
CA ALA A 18 -5.68 0.22 -18.48
C ALA A 18 -4.52 -0.37 -17.64
N ALA A 19 -3.33 0.18 -17.86
CA ALA A 19 -2.20 0.20 -16.92
C ALA A 19 -2.12 -1.01 -15.97
N ALA A 20 -1.57 -2.10 -16.49
CA ALA A 20 -1.17 -3.26 -15.70
C ALA A 20 -0.20 -2.77 -14.59
N GLN A 21 -0.71 -2.59 -13.38
CA GLN A 21 0.17 -2.60 -12.22
C GLN A 21 0.64 -4.05 -12.14
N GLN A 22 1.93 -4.24 -12.43
CA GLN A 22 2.50 -5.55 -12.62
C GLN A 22 2.35 -6.36 -11.33
N VAL A 23 1.64 -7.49 -11.43
CA VAL A 23 1.66 -8.50 -10.38
C VAL A 23 3.03 -9.17 -10.46
N LYS A 24 3.80 -9.09 -9.38
CA LYS A 24 5.13 -9.69 -9.27
C LYS A 24 5.02 -11.03 -8.54
N ALA A 25 5.55 -12.08 -9.14
CA ALA A 25 5.70 -13.37 -8.49
C ALA A 25 6.95 -13.36 -7.57
N ILE A 26 6.82 -13.88 -6.36
CA ILE A 26 7.87 -13.99 -5.35
C ILE A 26 7.95 -15.46 -4.93
N SER A 27 9.09 -16.09 -5.14
CA SER A 27 9.33 -17.47 -4.69
C SER A 27 9.63 -17.48 -3.20
N SER A 28 8.89 -18.28 -2.42
CA SER A 28 9.14 -18.46 -0.98
C SER A 28 10.13 -19.59 -0.71
N PRO A 29 10.80 -19.59 0.47
CA PRO A 29 11.68 -20.68 0.90
C PRO A 29 10.97 -22.05 0.97
N SER A 30 9.66 -22.06 1.15
CA SER A 30 8.81 -23.27 1.14
C SER A 30 8.50 -23.81 -0.26
N GLY A 31 9.00 -23.18 -1.34
CA GLY A 31 8.72 -23.59 -2.72
C GLY A 31 7.34 -23.12 -3.25
N VAL A 32 6.59 -22.36 -2.45
CA VAL A 32 5.32 -21.75 -2.84
C VAL A 32 5.57 -20.37 -3.46
N THR A 33 4.91 -20.05 -4.56
CA THR A 33 5.03 -18.74 -5.21
C THR A 33 3.90 -17.82 -4.76
N PHE A 34 4.24 -16.70 -4.12
CA PHE A 34 3.29 -15.64 -3.78
C PHE A 34 3.20 -14.60 -4.90
N ASN A 35 2.04 -14.00 -5.06
CA ASN A 35 1.82 -12.89 -5.98
C ASN A 35 1.73 -11.59 -5.20
N GLN A 36 2.39 -10.55 -5.68
CA GLN A 36 2.38 -9.24 -5.05
C GLN A 36 1.89 -8.20 -6.05
N VAL A 37 0.96 -7.34 -5.63
CA VAL A 37 0.48 -6.22 -6.43
C VAL A 37 0.64 -4.92 -5.65
N LYS A 38 1.09 -3.87 -6.34
CA LYS A 38 1.19 -2.51 -5.81
C LYS A 38 0.14 -1.60 -6.44
N CYS A 39 -0.57 -0.82 -5.64
CA CYS A 39 -1.60 0.13 -6.06
C CYS A 39 -1.34 1.54 -5.52
N LYS A 40 -1.68 2.57 -6.30
CA LYS A 40 -1.65 3.96 -5.84
C LYS A 40 -3.05 4.37 -5.39
N THR A 41 -3.13 5.16 -4.31
CA THR A 41 -4.31 5.95 -3.91
C THR A 41 -5.53 5.14 -3.42
N ASN A 42 -5.71 3.89 -3.85
CA ASN A 42 -6.90 3.11 -3.54
C ASN A 42 -6.56 1.62 -3.36
N SER A 43 -6.86 1.09 -2.17
CA SER A 43 -6.67 -0.30 -1.77
C SER A 43 -7.63 -1.30 -2.44
N ALA A 44 -8.86 -0.89 -2.74
CA ALA A 44 -9.84 -1.73 -3.44
C ALA A 44 -9.40 -2.08 -4.86
N LYS A 45 -8.61 -1.21 -5.51
CA LYS A 45 -7.99 -1.54 -6.81
C LYS A 45 -7.02 -2.73 -6.70
N CYS A 46 -6.32 -2.88 -5.56
CA CYS A 46 -5.43 -4.00 -5.31
C CYS A 46 -6.18 -5.30 -5.13
N MET A 47 -7.25 -5.29 -4.34
CA MET A 47 -8.13 -6.46 -4.17
C MET A 47 -8.77 -6.89 -5.50
N LYS A 48 -9.25 -5.92 -6.31
CA LYS A 48 -9.80 -6.19 -7.63
C LYS A 48 -8.77 -6.84 -8.55
N LYS A 49 -7.54 -6.34 -8.58
CA LYS A 49 -6.45 -6.90 -9.39
C LYS A 49 -6.06 -8.31 -8.94
N ALA A 50 -6.00 -8.57 -7.64
CA ALA A 50 -5.74 -9.90 -7.11
C ALA A 50 -6.83 -10.91 -7.55
N GLY A 51 -8.11 -10.53 -7.42
CA GLY A 51 -9.22 -11.35 -7.88
C GLY A 51 -9.20 -11.61 -9.39
N GLN A 52 -8.87 -10.59 -10.19
CA GLN A 52 -8.69 -10.72 -11.64
C GLN A 52 -7.51 -11.64 -12.01
N HIS A 53 -6.39 -11.54 -11.29
CA HIS A 53 -5.21 -12.36 -11.53
C HIS A 53 -5.47 -13.85 -11.23
N CYS A 54 -6.10 -14.14 -10.10
CA CYS A 54 -6.41 -15.52 -9.71
C CYS A 54 -7.65 -16.10 -10.40
N LYS A 55 -8.43 -15.27 -11.13
CA LYS A 55 -9.70 -15.66 -11.78
C LYS A 55 -10.66 -16.36 -10.80
N GLY A 56 -10.63 -15.97 -9.53
CA GLY A 56 -11.31 -16.69 -8.45
C GLY A 56 -10.87 -16.23 -7.07
N SER A 57 -10.99 -17.12 -6.10
CA SER A 57 -10.58 -16.88 -4.72
C SER A 57 -9.06 -16.79 -4.59
N TYR A 58 -8.63 -16.01 -3.60
CA TYR A 58 -7.24 -15.89 -3.20
C TYR A 58 -7.17 -15.78 -1.68
N GLN A 59 -6.03 -16.21 -1.13
CA GLN A 59 -5.68 -16.01 0.26
C GLN A 59 -4.80 -14.77 0.38
N VAL A 60 -5.11 -13.92 1.35
CA VAL A 60 -4.26 -12.77 1.70
C VAL A 60 -3.13 -13.25 2.59
N ILE A 61 -1.90 -13.01 2.17
CA ILE A 61 -0.69 -13.38 2.93
C ILE A 61 -0.21 -12.18 3.74
N ASP A 62 -0.11 -11.02 3.09
CA ASP A 62 0.26 -9.77 3.74
C ASP A 62 -0.38 -8.58 3.02
N SER A 63 -0.63 -7.50 3.74
CA SER A 63 -1.16 -6.27 3.19
C SER A 63 -0.67 -5.07 3.98
N ASP A 64 -0.13 -4.09 3.29
CA ASP A 64 0.47 -2.92 3.90
C ASP A 64 0.20 -1.66 3.07
N SER A 65 0.31 -0.50 3.70
CA SER A 65 0.29 0.80 3.02
C SER A 65 1.48 1.66 3.41
N HIS A 66 1.96 2.48 2.49
CA HIS A 66 3.14 3.33 2.68
C HIS A 66 2.81 4.76 2.25
N ALA A 67 3.35 5.76 2.94
CA ALA A 67 3.33 7.15 2.49
C ALA A 67 4.55 7.35 1.60
N GLY A 68 4.33 7.52 0.30
CA GLY A 68 5.40 7.70 -0.67
C GLY A 68 5.25 8.99 -1.46
N GLY A 69 6.32 9.35 -2.16
CA GLY A 69 6.31 10.41 -3.15
C GLY A 69 5.62 9.94 -4.43
N LEU A 70 5.37 10.88 -5.33
CA LEU A 70 4.80 10.58 -6.66
C LEU A 70 5.71 9.61 -7.47
N LEU A 71 7.02 9.61 -7.19
CA LEU A 71 8.07 8.90 -7.93
C LEU A 71 8.72 7.73 -7.19
N ALA A 72 8.70 7.68 -5.85
CA ALA A 72 9.30 6.59 -5.06
C ALA A 72 8.75 6.54 -3.62
N ASP A 73 8.76 5.35 -3.02
CA ASP A 73 8.35 5.05 -1.64
C ASP A 73 9.29 5.67 -0.57
N ILE A 74 10.29 6.48 -0.97
CA ILE A 74 11.43 6.92 -0.13
C ILE A 74 11.23 8.29 0.54
N MET A 75 10.30 9.11 0.05
CA MET A 75 9.99 10.43 0.63
C MET A 75 8.53 10.44 1.08
N PRO A 76 8.22 10.83 2.33
CA PRO A 76 6.83 10.96 2.77
C PRO A 76 6.16 12.02 1.90
N GLY A 77 5.24 11.57 1.05
CA GLY A 77 4.50 12.42 0.12
C GLY A 77 2.99 12.21 0.26
N PRO A 78 2.17 13.02 -0.44
CA PRO A 78 0.71 12.96 -0.34
C PRO A 78 0.10 11.69 -0.97
N VAL A 79 0.93 10.80 -1.52
CA VAL A 79 0.47 9.63 -2.26
C VAL A 79 0.65 8.38 -1.42
N THR A 80 -0.46 7.84 -0.94
CA THR A 80 -0.48 6.53 -0.30
C THR A 80 -0.36 5.42 -1.34
N TRP A 81 0.61 4.54 -1.13
CA TRP A 81 0.77 3.31 -1.87
C TRP A 81 0.25 2.15 -1.05
N TYR A 82 -0.35 1.18 -1.71
CA TYR A 82 -0.91 -0.03 -1.12
C TYR A 82 -0.20 -1.22 -1.74
N GLN A 83 0.21 -2.17 -0.91
CA GLN A 83 0.78 -3.42 -1.36
C GLN A 83 -0.08 -4.57 -0.83
N LEU A 84 -0.33 -5.55 -1.70
CA LEU A 84 -1.06 -6.75 -1.37
C LEU A 84 -0.26 -7.95 -1.85
N THR A 85 0.08 -8.83 -0.91
CA THR A 85 0.70 -10.13 -1.18
C THR A 85 -0.35 -11.21 -0.97
N PHE A 86 -0.58 -12.03 -2.00
CA PHE A 86 -1.66 -12.99 -2.05
C PHE A 86 -1.23 -14.29 -2.72
N LEU A 87 -1.92 -15.37 -2.39
CA LEU A 87 -1.76 -16.68 -3.02
C LEU A 87 -3.08 -17.06 -3.70
N CYS A 88 -3.02 -17.49 -4.96
CA CYS A 88 -4.23 -17.96 -5.65
C CYS A 88 -4.64 -19.32 -5.08
N GLY A 89 -5.94 -19.48 -4.79
CA GLY A 89 -6.46 -20.71 -4.19
C GLY A 89 -7.52 -20.44 -3.12
N LYS A 90 -7.69 -21.40 -2.21
CA LYS A 90 -8.71 -21.31 -1.17
C LYS A 90 -8.41 -20.14 -0.23
N SER A 91 -9.36 -19.23 -0.11
CA SER A 91 -9.30 -18.15 0.86
C SER A 91 -9.56 -18.70 2.26
N ASP A 92 -8.88 -18.13 3.26
CA ASP A 92 -9.14 -18.33 4.68
C ASP A 92 -10.19 -17.34 5.23
N GLY A 93 -10.81 -16.54 4.35
CA GLY A 93 -11.81 -15.54 4.69
C GLY A 93 -11.24 -14.25 5.26
N ARG A 94 -9.91 -14.11 5.33
CA ARG A 94 -9.27 -12.89 5.82
C ARG A 94 -9.25 -11.81 4.75
N MET A 95 -9.79 -10.65 5.10
CA MET A 95 -9.69 -9.45 4.27
C MET A 95 -8.38 -8.73 4.55
N PRO A 96 -7.76 -8.08 3.53
CA PRO A 96 -6.56 -7.29 3.74
C PRO A 96 -6.89 -6.02 4.52
N THR A 97 -6.03 -5.66 5.47
CA THR A 97 -6.20 -4.49 6.35
C THR A 97 -5.42 -3.28 5.86
N PHE A 98 -4.38 -3.49 5.05
CA PHE A 98 -3.49 -2.43 4.54
C PHE A 98 -2.93 -1.52 5.64
N ALA A 99 -2.50 -2.12 6.75
CA ALA A 99 -1.92 -1.38 7.86
C ALA A 99 -0.76 -0.49 7.39
N PHE A 100 -0.72 0.75 7.86
CA PHE A 100 0.32 1.70 7.48
C PHE A 100 1.67 1.27 8.03
N ARG A 101 2.65 1.09 7.14
CA ARG A 101 4.05 0.82 7.41
C ARG A 101 4.86 1.99 6.85
N GLY A 102 5.00 3.03 7.66
CA GLY A 102 5.88 4.17 7.36
C GLY A 102 6.78 4.45 8.54
N PRO A 103 7.73 5.39 8.41
CA PRO A 103 8.33 5.98 9.60
C PRO A 103 7.18 6.46 10.48
N ASP A 104 7.20 6.08 11.76
CA ASP A 104 6.32 6.70 12.74
C ASP A 104 6.47 8.19 12.54
N VAL A 105 5.38 8.86 12.16
CA VAL A 105 5.33 10.31 12.24
C VAL A 105 5.31 10.56 13.73
N VAL A 106 6.49 10.54 14.38
CA VAL A 106 6.66 11.05 15.73
C VAL A 106 6.23 12.49 15.57
N ASN A 107 4.98 12.77 15.91
CA ASN A 107 4.46 14.11 15.83
C ASN A 107 5.39 14.93 16.72
N PRO A 108 6.19 15.87 16.19
CA PRO A 108 7.07 16.66 17.06
C PRO A 108 6.24 17.48 18.06
N ALA A 109 4.93 17.63 17.86
CA ALA A 109 4.01 18.20 18.84
C ALA A 109 3.71 17.28 20.05
N LEU A 110 3.96 15.97 19.96
CA LEU A 110 3.96 15.04 21.09
C LEU A 110 5.35 14.89 21.73
N LEU A 111 6.39 15.43 21.09
CA LEU A 111 7.73 15.61 21.66
C LEU A 111 7.91 16.98 22.33
N ILE A 112 6.83 17.77 22.46
CA ILE A 112 6.84 18.89 23.39
C ILE A 112 6.86 18.23 24.77
N PRO A 113 7.93 18.34 25.58
CA PRO A 113 7.83 17.94 26.98
C PRO A 113 6.63 18.69 27.53
N GLN A 114 5.64 17.97 28.08
CA GLN A 114 4.51 18.59 28.77
C GLN A 114 5.09 19.72 29.61
N SER A 115 4.70 20.96 29.29
CA SER A 115 5.30 22.19 29.83
C SER A 115 5.39 22.06 31.35
N THR A 116 6.52 21.58 31.82
CA THR A 116 6.80 21.45 33.25
C THR A 116 7.08 22.88 33.63
N ARG A 117 6.16 23.50 34.36
CA ARG A 117 6.30 24.90 34.75
C ARG A 117 7.48 24.97 35.71
N VAL A 118 8.67 25.24 35.17
CA VAL A 118 9.86 25.41 35.99
C VAL A 118 9.84 26.82 36.55
N ARG A 119 9.74 26.95 37.86
CA ARG A 119 9.88 28.24 38.55
C ARG A 119 11.29 28.31 39.13
N CYS A 120 12.11 29.18 38.56
CA CYS A 120 13.42 29.50 39.11
C CYS A 120 13.34 30.75 39.97
N ASN A 121 14.00 30.73 41.12
CA ASN A 121 14.17 31.88 41.99
C ASN A 121 15.66 32.08 42.25
N THR A 122 16.17 33.27 41.96
CA THR A 122 17.58 33.62 42.13
C THR A 122 17.75 34.49 43.37
N VAL A 123 18.60 34.07 44.30
CA VAL A 123 18.98 34.85 45.47
C VAL A 123 20.50 34.94 45.52
N GLY A 124 21.03 36.14 45.34
CA GLY A 124 22.47 36.36 45.17
C GLY A 124 23.01 35.67 43.91
N SER A 125 24.09 34.90 44.04
CA SER A 125 24.70 34.11 42.96
C SER A 125 24.14 32.69 42.82
N THR A 126 23.09 32.33 43.58
CA THR A 126 22.52 30.97 43.57
C THR A 126 21.14 30.98 42.95
N THR A 127 20.92 30.13 41.94
CA THR A 127 19.64 29.94 41.26
C THR A 127 19.04 28.59 41.65
N ASN A 128 17.86 28.59 42.26
CA ASN A 128 17.13 27.37 42.59
C ASN A 128 15.89 27.25 41.70
N CYS A 129 15.74 26.12 41.01
CA CYS A 129 14.63 25.85 40.10
C CYS A 129 13.79 24.66 40.59
N TYR A 130 12.47 24.82 40.59
CA TYR A 130 11.50 23.78 40.98
C TYR A 130 10.57 23.48 39.80
N SER A 131 10.34 22.20 39.52
CA SER A 131 9.36 21.71 38.53
C SER A 131 8.09 21.23 39.24
N TYR A 132 6.91 21.66 38.76
CA TYR A 132 5.59 21.18 39.22
C TYR A 132 4.90 20.35 38.13
#